data_AF-C3Z0K7-F1
#
_entry.id   AF-C3Z0K7-F1
#
_cell.length_a   1.000
_cell.length_b   1.000
_cell.length_c   1.000
_cell.angle_alpha   90.00
_cell.angle_beta   90.00
_cell.angle_gamma   90.00
#
_symmetry.space_group_name_H-M   'P 1'
#
loop_
_entity.id
_entity.type
_entity.pdbx_description
1 polymer ?
#
loop_
_entity_poly.entity_id
_entity_poly.type
_entity_poly.pdbx_seq_one_letter_code
_entity_poly.pdbx_strand_id
1 'polypeptide(L)'
;MKVFTCTLLVVVLLAVAKQSSAAEYKGCYVKNYGEPYFPYSLVDRKMSNDMCIQHCRAQGKPYAGTKSVRCGCGTEEHVVEMTKAEESDCTNDCKAGGGICGGYARLSVYSTAQEKRMLNLREVLGDLTDTLETLENAYKREMGETEDFEEDMSELEDMEAAGMAEDEE
;
A
#
# COMPACT_ATOMS: atom_id res chain seq x y z
N MET A 1 33.24 4.30 6.11
CA MET A 1 32.57 3.10 5.54
C MET A 1 31.40 2.56 6.37
N LYS A 2 31.48 2.42 7.71
CA LYS A 2 30.38 1.83 8.52
C LYS A 2 29.15 2.73 8.76
N VAL A 3 29.28 4.05 8.63
CA VAL A 3 28.18 5.01 8.89
C VAL A 3 27.25 5.13 7.68
N PHE A 4 27.80 5.13 6.46
CA PHE A 4 27.05 5.22 5.21
C PHE A 4 26.17 3.98 4.96
N THR A 5 26.67 2.78 5.28
CA THR A 5 25.88 1.54 5.20
C THR A 5 24.74 1.50 6.22
N CYS A 6 24.93 2.06 7.41
CA CYS A 6 23.86 2.20 8.42
C CYS A 6 22.79 3.21 7.98
N THR A 7 23.16 4.36 7.41
CA THR A 7 22.18 5.33 6.92
C THR A 7 21.40 4.79 5.74
N LEU A 8 22.05 4.05 4.83
CA LEU A 8 21.39 3.40 3.70
C LEU A 8 20.37 2.34 4.17
N LEU A 9 20.76 1.48 5.12
CA LEU A 9 19.86 0.50 5.73
C LEU A 9 18.65 1.17 6.42
N VAL A 10 18.86 2.28 7.12
CA VAL A 10 17.76 3.02 7.76
C VAL A 10 16.83 3.64 6.72
N VAL A 11 17.35 4.22 5.63
CA VAL A 11 16.54 4.78 4.54
C VAL A 11 15.76 3.69 3.81
N VAL A 12 16.37 2.52 3.56
CA VAL A 12 15.71 1.34 3.00
C VAL A 12 14.59 0.83 3.91
N LEU A 13 14.84 0.72 5.22
CA LEU A 13 13.81 0.32 6.20
C LEU A 13 12.66 1.33 6.27
N LEU A 14 12.94 2.63 6.17
CA LEU A 14 11.90 3.68 6.13
C LEU A 14 11.10 3.69 4.82
N ALA A 15 11.71 3.29 3.69
CA ALA A 15 11.02 3.15 2.41
C ALA A 15 10.13 1.89 2.37
N VAL A 16 10.58 0.77 2.92
CA VAL A 16 9.81 -0.49 3.01
C VAL A 16 8.60 -0.37 3.97
N ALA A 17 8.67 0.52 4.95
CA ALA A 17 7.59 0.74 5.92
C ALA A 17 6.35 1.49 5.35
N LYS A 18 6.33 1.86 4.06
CA LYS A 18 5.33 2.79 3.49
C LYS A 18 4.09 2.18 2.83
N GLN A 19 3.75 0.91 3.03
CA GLN A 19 2.39 0.44 2.73
C GLN A 19 1.46 0.72 3.92
N SER A 20 1.08 1.99 4.13
CA SER A 20 -0.02 2.30 5.06
C SER A 20 -1.34 1.95 4.39
N SER A 21 -1.88 0.75 4.64
CA SER A 21 -3.24 0.42 4.23
C SER A 21 -4.23 1.03 5.25
N ALA A 22 -4.58 2.29 5.01
CA ALA A 22 -5.64 2.97 5.75
C ALA A 22 -7.00 2.50 5.20
N ALA A 23 -7.98 2.38 6.10
CA ALA A 23 -9.36 2.18 5.69
C ALA A 23 -9.86 3.43 4.96
N GLU A 24 -10.64 3.23 3.89
CA GLU A 24 -11.10 4.31 3.02
C GLU A 24 -12.62 4.27 2.88
N TYR A 25 -13.28 5.43 2.89
CA TYR A 25 -14.70 5.53 2.59
C TYR A 25 -14.96 5.31 1.09
N LYS A 26 -15.81 4.35 0.76
CA LYS A 26 -16.16 4.01 -0.63
C LYS A 26 -17.44 4.69 -1.12
N GLY A 27 -18.32 5.08 -0.19
CA GLY A 27 -19.51 5.87 -0.47
C GLY A 27 -20.76 5.40 0.24
N CYS A 28 -21.86 6.06 -0.10
CA CYS A 28 -23.21 5.69 0.31
C CYS A 28 -23.79 4.66 -0.66
N TYR A 29 -24.35 3.57 -0.15
CA TYR A 29 -24.91 2.48 -0.97
C TYR A 29 -26.34 2.14 -0.56
N VAL A 30 -27.15 1.78 -1.56
CA VAL A 30 -28.48 1.21 -1.37
C VAL A 30 -28.45 -0.30 -1.58
N LYS A 31 -29.22 -0.99 -0.74
CA LYS A 31 -29.54 -2.39 -0.93
C LYS A 31 -30.51 -2.57 -2.10
N ASN A 32 -30.17 -3.40 -3.08
CA ASN A 32 -31.13 -3.89 -4.07
C ASN A 32 -32.09 -4.90 -3.42
N TYR A 33 -33.39 -4.75 -3.66
CA TYR A 33 -34.41 -5.61 -3.02
C TYR A 33 -34.18 -7.10 -3.38
N GLY A 34 -34.19 -7.98 -2.38
CA GLY A 34 -34.09 -9.44 -2.57
C GLY A 34 -32.72 -10.07 -2.32
N GLU A 35 -31.63 -9.30 -2.38
CA GLU A 35 -30.26 -9.84 -2.25
C GLU A 35 -29.65 -9.56 -0.86
N PRO A 36 -28.64 -10.32 -0.42
CA PRO A 36 -28.10 -10.13 0.92
C PRO A 36 -27.42 -8.76 1.06
N TYR A 37 -27.80 -8.06 2.12
CA TYR A 37 -26.96 -7.04 2.74
C TYR A 37 -25.59 -7.67 3.05
N PHE A 38 -24.56 -6.88 3.37
CA PHE A 38 -23.48 -7.44 4.21
C PHE A 38 -24.17 -8.12 5.41
N PRO A 39 -24.02 -9.45 5.63
CA PRO A 39 -24.70 -10.09 6.73
C PRO A 39 -24.31 -9.35 8.02
N TYR A 40 -25.31 -8.90 8.80
CA TYR A 40 -25.04 -8.13 10.01
C TYR A 40 -24.15 -8.98 10.92
N SER A 41 -22.95 -8.47 11.15
CA SER A 41 -21.90 -9.18 11.88
C SER A 41 -21.82 -8.69 13.32
N LEU A 42 -22.25 -7.45 13.57
CA LEU A 42 -22.22 -6.79 14.88
C LEU A 42 -23.36 -5.78 15.00
N VAL A 43 -23.97 -5.71 16.19
CA VAL A 43 -24.92 -4.66 16.57
C VAL A 43 -24.48 -4.07 17.90
N ASP A 44 -24.22 -2.76 17.92
CA ASP A 44 -23.77 -2.04 19.12
C ASP A 44 -24.45 -0.67 19.23
N ARG A 45 -24.91 -0.32 20.43
CA ARG A 45 -25.55 0.98 20.68
C ARG A 45 -24.57 2.15 20.61
N LYS A 46 -23.27 1.88 20.64
CA LYS A 46 -22.15 2.81 20.48
C LYS A 46 -21.41 2.52 19.16
N MET A 47 -22.16 2.24 18.09
CA MET A 47 -21.57 2.01 16.77
C MET A 47 -20.79 3.23 16.27
N SER A 48 -19.62 2.96 15.69
CA SER A 48 -18.79 3.88 14.91
C SER A 48 -18.25 3.18 13.68
N ASN A 49 -17.81 3.95 12.68
CA ASN A 49 -17.21 3.39 11.48
C ASN A 49 -15.91 2.63 11.80
N ASP A 50 -15.04 3.19 12.63
CA ASP A 50 -13.79 2.56 13.03
C ASP A 50 -13.99 1.22 13.73
N MET A 51 -15.00 1.13 14.61
CA MET A 51 -15.36 -0.12 15.28
C MET A 51 -15.76 -1.18 14.24
N CYS A 52 -16.60 -0.82 13.29
CA CYS A 52 -17.05 -1.75 12.26
C CYS A 52 -15.90 -2.17 11.31
N ILE A 53 -15.08 -1.21 10.89
CA ILE A 53 -13.88 -1.45 10.07
C ILE A 53 -12.94 -2.42 10.76
N GLN A 54 -12.61 -2.19 12.03
CA GLN A 54 -11.72 -3.06 12.80
C GLN A 54 -12.30 -4.45 12.99
N HIS A 55 -13.61 -4.54 13.27
CA HIS A 55 -14.31 -5.81 13.41
C HIS A 55 -14.26 -6.64 12.11
N CYS A 56 -14.58 -6.03 10.97
CA CYS A 56 -14.53 -6.71 9.67
C CYS A 56 -13.10 -7.04 9.23
N ARG A 57 -12.14 -6.16 9.54
CA ARG A 57 -10.71 -6.43 9.36
C ARG A 57 -10.26 -7.64 10.19
N ALA A 58 -10.73 -7.80 11.42
CA ALA A 58 -10.39 -8.97 12.24
C ALA A 58 -10.97 -10.28 11.66
N GLN A 59 -12.03 -10.19 10.87
CA GLN A 59 -12.70 -11.34 10.26
C GLN A 59 -12.21 -11.72 8.87
N GLY A 60 -11.17 -11.08 8.33
CA GLY A 60 -10.75 -11.41 6.96
C GLY A 60 -11.62 -10.79 5.87
N LYS A 61 -12.41 -9.75 6.17
CA LYS A 61 -13.34 -9.16 5.20
C LYS A 61 -12.80 -7.84 4.65
N PRO A 62 -12.75 -7.65 3.30
CA PRO A 62 -12.23 -6.44 2.68
C PRO A 62 -13.13 -5.22 2.86
N TYR A 63 -14.41 -5.40 3.16
CA TYR A 63 -15.37 -4.30 3.34
C TYR A 63 -16.10 -4.33 4.66
N ALA A 64 -16.43 -3.14 5.14
CA ALA A 64 -17.28 -2.88 6.29
C ALA A 64 -18.40 -1.91 5.89
N GLY A 65 -19.60 -2.14 6.41
CA GLY A 65 -20.76 -1.30 6.14
C GLY A 65 -21.51 -0.98 7.43
N THR A 66 -21.79 0.30 7.66
CA THR A 66 -22.50 0.77 8.86
C THR A 66 -23.90 1.28 8.52
N LYS A 67 -24.85 0.94 9.40
CA LYS A 67 -26.21 1.50 9.41
C LYS A 67 -26.70 1.68 10.83
N SER A 68 -26.72 2.93 11.30
CA SER A 68 -27.12 3.29 12.66
C SER A 68 -26.32 2.48 13.70
N VAL A 69 -26.97 1.54 14.40
CA VAL A 69 -26.34 0.66 15.41
C VAL A 69 -25.79 -0.65 14.84
N ARG A 70 -25.83 -0.84 13.52
CA ARG A 70 -25.50 -2.12 12.87
C ARG A 70 -24.23 -2.00 12.04
N CYS A 71 -23.47 -3.07 12.04
CA CYS A 71 -22.28 -3.28 11.24
C CYS A 71 -22.44 -4.58 10.45
N GLY A 72 -22.04 -4.57 9.18
CA GLY A 72 -21.96 -5.74 8.33
C GLY A 72 -20.59 -5.82 7.67
N CYS A 73 -20.09 -7.04 7.51
CA CYS A 73 -18.83 -7.29 6.81
C CYS A 73 -19.09 -7.91 5.44
N GLY A 74 -18.36 -7.43 4.44
CA GLY A 74 -18.62 -7.70 3.04
C GLY A 74 -17.42 -8.17 2.25
N THR A 75 -17.68 -8.62 1.02
CA THR A 75 -16.70 -8.94 -0.01
C THR A 75 -16.93 -8.05 -1.23
N GLU A 76 -16.05 -8.15 -2.24
CA GLU A 76 -16.18 -7.41 -3.49
C GLU A 76 -17.53 -7.65 -4.16
N GLU A 77 -17.99 -8.90 -4.20
CA GLU A 77 -19.24 -9.30 -4.87
C GLU A 77 -20.43 -8.53 -4.31
N HIS A 78 -20.49 -8.38 -2.99
CA HIS A 78 -21.54 -7.61 -2.33
C HIS A 78 -21.49 -6.12 -2.71
N VAL A 79 -20.30 -5.53 -2.88
CA VAL A 79 -20.15 -4.12 -3.26
C VAL A 79 -20.57 -3.90 -4.70
N VAL A 80 -20.22 -4.82 -5.60
CA VAL A 80 -20.60 -4.79 -7.02
C VAL A 80 -22.12 -4.95 -7.20
N GLU A 81 -22.77 -5.78 -6.37
CA GLU A 81 -24.23 -5.98 -6.39
C GLU A 81 -25.00 -4.79 -5.78
N MET A 82 -24.35 -3.92 -5.00
CA MET A 82 -24.98 -2.74 -4.42
C MET A 82 -24.98 -1.56 -5.40
N THR A 83 -26.08 -0.82 -5.41
CA THR A 83 -26.15 0.43 -6.19
C THR A 83 -25.62 1.58 -5.33
N LYS A 84 -24.74 2.43 -5.88
CA LYS A 84 -24.30 3.65 -5.20
C LYS A 84 -25.47 4.63 -5.10
N ALA A 85 -25.64 5.23 -3.92
CA ALA A 85 -26.66 6.23 -3.65
C ALA A 85 -26.02 7.62 -3.55
N GLU A 86 -26.87 8.65 -3.52
CA GLU A 86 -26.42 10.02 -3.23
C GLU A 86 -25.89 10.10 -1.80
N GLU A 87 -24.81 10.83 -1.58
CA GLU A 87 -24.23 10.99 -0.23
C GLU A 87 -25.21 11.70 0.72
N SER A 88 -26.11 12.53 0.19
CA SER A 88 -27.20 13.16 0.94
C SER A 88 -28.24 12.16 1.47
N ASP A 89 -28.27 10.91 0.99
CA ASP A 89 -29.11 9.86 1.55
C ASP A 89 -28.47 9.20 2.78
N CYS A 90 -27.14 9.32 2.95
CA CYS A 90 -26.40 8.85 4.13
C CYS A 90 -26.21 10.01 5.10
N THR A 91 -27.18 10.21 6.00
CA THR A 91 -27.21 11.35 6.93
C THR A 91 -27.31 10.93 8.39
N ASN A 92 -27.34 9.64 8.70
CA ASN A 92 -27.46 9.19 10.07
C ASN A 92 -26.10 9.23 10.75
N ASP A 93 -25.96 10.07 11.77
CA ASP A 93 -24.77 10.05 12.61
C ASP A 93 -24.57 8.69 13.30
N CYS A 94 -23.30 8.28 13.37
CA CYS A 94 -22.87 7.17 14.20
C CYS A 94 -23.18 7.45 15.68
N LYS A 95 -23.62 6.44 16.43
CA LYS A 95 -24.03 6.62 17.83
C LYS A 95 -22.88 6.93 18.78
N ALA A 96 -21.67 6.47 18.46
CA ALA A 96 -20.46 6.87 19.18
C ALA A 96 -19.79 8.13 18.62
N GLY A 97 -20.39 8.78 17.62
CA GLY A 97 -19.78 9.90 16.89
C GLY A 97 -18.72 9.45 15.89
N GLY A 98 -17.96 10.42 15.36
CA GLY A 98 -16.86 10.15 14.43
C GLY A 98 -17.27 9.91 12.97
N GLY A 99 -18.50 10.29 12.58
CA GLY A 99 -18.94 10.29 11.19
C GLY A 99 -20.37 9.80 10.99
N ILE A 100 -20.68 9.50 9.73
CA ILE A 100 -21.98 9.02 9.28
C ILE A 100 -21.99 7.49 9.24
N CYS A 101 -23.04 6.89 9.79
CA CYS A 101 -23.33 5.46 9.81
C CYS A 101 -24.58 5.17 8.94
N GLY A 102 -24.47 5.43 7.64
CA GLY A 102 -25.51 5.17 6.65
C GLY A 102 -26.71 6.12 6.71
N GLY A 103 -27.87 5.60 6.32
CA GLY A 103 -29.10 6.38 6.12
C GLY A 103 -30.36 5.50 6.17
N TYR A 104 -31.52 6.08 5.84
CA TYR A 104 -32.74 5.27 5.71
C TYR A 104 -32.58 4.30 4.54
N ALA A 105 -32.49 3.00 4.85
CA ALA A 105 -32.17 1.96 3.87
C ALA A 105 -30.86 2.18 3.09
N ARG A 106 -29.91 2.94 3.66
CA ARG A 106 -28.56 3.14 3.12
C ARG A 106 -27.46 2.64 4.05
N LEU A 107 -26.32 2.29 3.45
CA LEU A 107 -25.07 1.92 4.09
C LEU A 107 -24.00 2.96 3.81
N SER A 108 -23.23 3.31 4.83
CA SER A 108 -21.91 3.90 4.61
C SER A 108 -20.90 2.76 4.50
N VAL A 109 -20.22 2.63 3.37
CA VAL A 109 -19.32 1.51 3.07
C VAL A 109 -17.86 1.98 3.11
N TYR A 110 -17.01 1.17 3.71
CA TYR A 110 -15.58 1.42 3.88
C TYR A 110 -14.77 0.19 3.45
N SER A 111 -13.61 0.41 2.83
CA SER A 111 -12.60 -0.64 2.76
C SER A 111 -11.97 -0.85 4.13
N THR A 112 -11.63 -2.09 4.45
CA THR A 112 -10.92 -2.42 5.69
C THR A 112 -9.41 -2.39 5.50
N ALA A 113 -8.94 -1.97 4.33
CA ALA A 113 -7.55 -2.05 3.91
C ALA A 113 -6.97 -3.49 3.91
N GLN A 114 -7.85 -4.50 3.94
CA GLN A 114 -7.54 -5.89 3.62
C GLN A 114 -7.54 -6.19 2.12
N GLU A 115 -8.09 -5.32 1.27
CA GLU A 115 -7.95 -5.46 -0.20
C GLU A 115 -6.48 -5.71 -0.58
N LYS A 116 -5.54 -5.06 0.12
CA LYS A 116 -4.08 -5.23 -0.03
C LYS A 116 -3.46 -6.37 0.80
N ARG A 117 -4.24 -7.19 1.50
CA ARG A 117 -3.73 -8.39 2.20
C ARG A 117 -4.16 -9.68 1.51
N MET A 118 -5.27 -9.63 0.76
CA MET A 118 -5.58 -10.62 -0.26
C MET A 118 -4.80 -10.28 -1.54
N LEU A 119 -3.49 -10.08 -1.39
CA LEU A 119 -2.61 -9.70 -2.49
C LEU A 119 -2.59 -10.81 -3.53
N ASN A 120 -2.82 -10.42 -4.79
CA ASN A 120 -2.49 -11.29 -5.91
C ASN A 120 -0.97 -11.52 -5.88
N LEU A 121 -0.54 -12.78 -5.94
CA LEU A 121 0.88 -13.13 -6.02
C LEU A 121 1.60 -12.32 -7.11
N ARG A 122 0.90 -11.99 -8.21
CA ARG A 122 1.42 -11.16 -9.31
C ARG A 122 1.67 -9.70 -8.91
N GLU A 123 0.84 -9.10 -8.06
CA GLU A 123 1.07 -7.73 -7.56
C GLU A 123 2.24 -7.70 -6.58
N VAL A 124 2.35 -8.69 -5.70
CA VAL A 124 3.50 -8.81 -4.78
C VAL A 124 4.80 -8.98 -5.56
N LEU A 125 4.78 -9.83 -6.59
CA LEU A 125 5.92 -10.02 -7.46
C LEU A 125 6.25 -8.76 -8.25
N GLY A 126 5.24 -7.99 -8.69
CA GLY A 126 5.43 -6.68 -9.32
C GLY A 126 6.15 -5.70 -8.39
N ASP A 127 5.60 -5.47 -7.19
CA ASP A 127 6.20 -4.58 -6.19
C ASP A 127 7.64 -5.01 -5.82
N LEU A 128 7.90 -6.32 -5.72
CA LEU A 128 9.23 -6.88 -5.46
C LEU A 128 10.20 -6.66 -6.64
N THR A 129 9.72 -6.75 -7.87
CA THR A 129 10.54 -6.56 -9.07
C THR A 129 10.90 -5.09 -9.23
N ASP A 130 9.94 -4.18 -9.04
CA ASP A 130 10.15 -2.73 -9.09
C ASP A 130 11.13 -2.26 -8.00
N THR A 131 11.03 -2.85 -6.79
CA THR A 131 12.00 -2.56 -5.72
C THR A 131 13.40 -3.08 -6.04
N LEU A 132 13.54 -4.26 -6.65
CA LEU A 132 14.83 -4.78 -7.09
C LEU A 132 15.48 -3.91 -8.17
N GLU A 133 14.71 -3.47 -9.17
CA GLU A 133 15.21 -2.56 -10.21
C GLU A 133 15.62 -1.20 -9.63
N THR A 134 14.84 -0.69 -8.68
CA THR A 134 15.16 0.58 -7.99
C THR A 134 16.44 0.45 -7.16
N LEU A 135 16.64 -0.67 -6.47
CA LEU A 135 17.85 -0.96 -5.71
C LEU A 135 19.07 -1.10 -6.63
N GLU A 136 18.93 -1.79 -7.76
CA GLU A 136 20.01 -1.94 -8.74
C GLU A 136 20.42 -0.58 -9.33
N ASN A 137 19.45 0.27 -9.67
CA ASN A 137 19.70 1.61 -10.18
C ASN A 137 20.29 2.55 -9.13
N ALA A 138 19.91 2.40 -7.85
CA ALA A 138 20.50 3.16 -6.75
C ALA A 138 21.96 2.73 -6.52
N TYR A 139 22.23 1.43 -6.50
CA TYR A 139 23.58 0.87 -6.38
C TYR A 139 24.49 1.30 -7.54
N LYS A 140 23.99 1.25 -8.79
CA LYS A 140 24.71 1.74 -9.97
C LYS A 140 25.00 3.23 -9.93
N ARG A 141 24.13 4.05 -9.34
CA ARG A 141 24.39 5.49 -9.17
C ARG A 141 25.45 5.78 -8.10
N GLU A 142 25.53 4.95 -7.07
CA GLU A 142 26.53 5.08 -6.01
C GLU A 142 27.89 4.46 -6.38
N MET A 143 27.92 3.47 -7.28
CA MET A 143 29.17 2.88 -7.80
C MET A 143 29.56 3.37 -9.19
N GLY A 144 28.72 4.15 -9.88
CA GLY A 144 29.05 4.79 -11.15
C GLY A 144 30.11 5.90 -11.04
N GLU A 145 30.61 6.18 -9.83
CA GLU A 145 31.82 6.98 -9.62
C GLU A 145 33.12 6.13 -9.63
N THR A 146 33.06 4.82 -9.88
CA THR A 146 34.26 3.95 -9.93
C THR A 146 34.62 3.41 -11.33
N GLU A 147 33.82 3.65 -12.37
CA GLU A 147 34.16 3.22 -13.74
C GLU A 147 35.17 4.15 -14.44
N ASP A 148 35.43 5.36 -13.92
CA ASP A 148 36.49 6.25 -14.42
C ASP A 148 37.92 5.77 -14.05
N PHE A 149 38.07 4.71 -13.23
CA PHE A 149 39.39 4.26 -12.74
C PHE A 149 40.02 3.10 -13.55
N GLU A 150 39.26 2.42 -14.42
CA GLU A 150 39.79 1.34 -15.28
C GLU A 150 40.36 1.85 -16.61
N GLU A 151 39.91 3.01 -17.13
CA GLU A 151 40.51 3.63 -18.32
C GLU A 151 41.84 4.35 -17.99
N ASP A 152 41.93 5.06 -16.86
CA ASP A 152 43.14 5.78 -16.41
C ASP A 152 44.34 4.87 -16.09
N MET A 153 44.11 3.59 -15.77
CA MET A 153 45.17 2.63 -15.45
C MET A 153 45.79 2.00 -16.71
N SER A 154 45.11 2.10 -17.86
CA SER A 154 45.63 1.63 -19.16
C SER A 154 46.55 2.63 -19.85
N GLU A 155 46.36 3.94 -19.64
CA GLU A 155 47.23 4.98 -20.22
C GLU A 155 48.60 5.08 -19.52
N LEU A 156 48.73 4.56 -18.29
CA LEU A 156 49.99 4.54 -17.54
C LEU A 156 50.91 3.37 -17.93
N GLU A 157 50.37 2.26 -18.44
CA GLU A 157 51.19 1.12 -18.91
C GLU A 157 51.82 1.38 -20.29
N ASP A 158 51.21 2.23 -21.13
CA ASP A 158 51.75 2.61 -22.45
C ASP A 158 52.92 3.61 -22.35
N MET A 159 53.03 4.37 -21.25
CA MET A 159 54.14 5.32 -21.04
C MET A 159 55.42 4.66 -20.54
N GLU A 160 55.36 3.49 -19.90
CA GLU A 160 56.54 2.76 -19.40
C GLU A 160 57.22 1.93 -20.51
N ALA A 161 56.49 1.57 -21.57
CA ALA A 161 57.02 0.84 -22.72
C ALA A 161 57.87 1.69 -23.69
N ALA A 162 57.78 3.03 -23.63
CA ALA A 162 58.50 3.94 -24.54
C ALA A 162 59.87 4.42 -24.02
N GLY A 163 60.29 4.02 -22.82
CA GLY A 163 61.46 4.56 -22.12
C GLY A 163 62.77 3.76 -22.15
N MET A 164 62.85 2.62 -22.86
CA MET A 164 64.07 1.80 -22.91
C MET A 164 64.56 1.58 -24.35
N ALA A 165 65.19 2.61 -24.92
CA ALA A 165 65.92 2.47 -26.17
C ALA A 165 67.07 3.49 -26.33
N GLU A 166 67.80 3.86 -25.29
CA GLU A 166 69.13 4.50 -25.45
C GLU A 166 70.04 4.03 -24.31
N ASP A 167 71.08 3.26 -24.65
CA ASP A 167 72.38 3.11 -23.98
C ASP A 167 73.00 1.70 -24.21
N GLU A 168 73.42 1.43 -25.44
CA GLU A 168 74.55 0.53 -25.73
C GLU A 168 75.56 1.29 -26.61
N GLU A 169 76.55 1.93 -25.98
CA GLU A 169 77.92 2.04 -26.49
C GLU A 169 78.94 2.26 -25.36
#